data_AF-A0A1H7GB55-F1
#
_entry.id   AF-A0A1H7GB55-F1
#
_cell.length_a   1.000
_cell.length_b   1.000
_cell.length_c   1.000
_cell.angle_alpha   90.00
_cell.angle_beta   90.00
_cell.angle_gamma   90.00
#
_symmetry.space_group_name_H-M   'P 1'
#
loop_
_entity.id
_entity.type
_entity.pdbx_description
1 polymer ?
#
loop_
_entity_poly.entity_id
_entity_poly.type
_entity_poly.pdbx_seq_one_letter_code
_entity_poly.pdbx_strand_id
1 'polypeptide(L)'
;MCSYTATLRDLVDLRQLHRGEPWDELWHDWREDWRHLKFDLHVEPPTWVLADVVRARGCTGLLFPSQAHEGGTNLVVYSDRLTDDNSVTVNDPDGQLPRDQSSWAR
;
A
#
# COMPACT_ATOMS: atom_id res chain seq x y z
N MET A 1 -6.69 3.72 -21.84
CA MET A 1 -6.90 3.69 -20.37
C MET A 1 -6.14 2.49 -19.84
N CYS A 2 -5.35 2.64 -18.78
CA CYS A 2 -4.67 1.52 -18.12
C CYS A 2 -5.33 1.21 -16.77
N SER A 3 -5.48 -0.07 -16.44
CA SER A 3 -5.94 -0.51 -15.12
C SER A 3 -5.23 -1.79 -14.68
N TYR A 4 -5.39 -2.16 -13.41
CA TYR A 4 -4.88 -3.40 -12.85
C TYR A 4 -6.06 -4.18 -12.27
N THR A 5 -6.08 -5.49 -12.49
CA THR A 5 -6.98 -6.42 -11.80
C THR A 5 -6.18 -7.15 -10.75
N ALA A 6 -6.57 -7.03 -9.50
CA ALA A 6 -5.89 -7.68 -8.38
C ALA A 6 -6.82 -8.70 -7.71
N THR A 7 -6.32 -9.92 -7.54
CA THR A 7 -6.93 -10.95 -6.68
C THR A 7 -5.98 -11.17 -5.53
N LEU A 8 -6.35 -10.69 -4.35
CA LEU A 8 -5.48 -10.67 -3.18
C LEU A 8 -6.22 -11.19 -1.94
N ARG A 9 -5.52 -11.97 -1.15
CA ARG A 9 -5.88 -12.49 0.16
C ARG A 9 -4.89 -11.95 1.20
N ASP A 10 -5.23 -12.12 2.47
CA ASP A 10 -4.35 -11.80 3.60
C ASP A 10 -3.85 -10.34 3.58
N LEU A 11 -4.81 -9.42 3.39
CA LEU A 11 -4.57 -7.98 3.47
C LEU A 11 -4.94 -7.47 4.85
N VAL A 12 -4.11 -6.59 5.40
CA VAL A 12 -4.50 -5.77 6.55
C VAL A 12 -5.41 -4.64 6.06
N ASP A 13 -6.58 -4.45 6.67
CA ASP A 13 -7.57 -3.46 6.22
C ASP A 13 -7.72 -2.31 7.22
N LEU A 14 -6.99 -1.21 7.02
CA LEU A 14 -7.03 -0.02 7.88
C LEU A 14 -8.37 0.72 7.80
N ARG A 15 -9.24 0.40 6.82
CA ARG A 15 -10.61 0.93 6.80
C ARG A 15 -11.44 0.37 7.96
N GLN A 16 -10.97 -0.72 8.57
CA GLN A 16 -11.58 -1.36 9.73
C GLN A 16 -10.93 -0.97 11.05
N LEU A 17 -10.01 0.01 11.05
CA LEU A 17 -9.29 0.47 12.25
C LEU A 17 -10.23 0.87 13.41
N HIS A 18 -11.46 1.28 13.10
CA HIS A 18 -12.48 1.64 14.10
C HIS A 18 -13.37 0.47 14.56
N ARG A 19 -13.09 -0.77 14.13
CA ARG A 19 -13.91 -1.95 14.39
C ARG A 19 -13.10 -3.04 15.09
N GLY A 20 -13.71 -3.70 16.08
CA GLY A 20 -13.16 -4.90 16.72
C GLY A 20 -12.31 -4.60 17.96
N GLU A 21 -11.41 -5.55 18.26
CA GLU A 21 -10.39 -5.42 19.32
C GLU A 21 -9.53 -4.15 19.09
N PRO A 22 -9.02 -3.54 20.17
CA PRO A 22 -8.20 -2.35 20.04
C PRO A 22 -6.96 -2.65 19.19
N TRP A 23 -6.79 -1.85 18.14
CA TRP A 23 -5.55 -1.84 17.38
C TRP A 23 -4.47 -1.16 18.22
N ASP A 24 -3.22 -1.58 18.01
CA ASP A 24 -2.08 -0.88 18.62
C ASP A 24 -2.08 0.60 18.20
N GLU A 25 -1.71 1.51 19.11
CA GLU A 25 -1.77 2.96 18.90
C GLU A 25 -1.00 3.38 17.64
N LEU A 26 0.09 2.68 17.29
CA LEU A 26 0.88 2.96 16.09
C LEU A 26 0.05 2.92 14.80
N TRP A 27 -1.01 2.10 14.74
CA TRP A 27 -1.89 2.03 13.57
C TRP A 27 -2.71 3.29 13.36
N HIS A 28 -2.88 4.13 14.37
CA HIS A 28 -3.60 5.41 14.26
C HIS A 28 -2.76 6.52 13.62
N ASP A 29 -1.43 6.37 13.62
CA ASP A 29 -0.48 7.34 13.06
C ASP A 29 -0.19 7.13 11.56
N TRP A 30 -0.95 6.25 10.89
CA TRP A 30 -0.78 5.95 9.47
C TRP A 30 -0.91 7.17 8.55
N ARG A 31 -1.56 8.24 9.04
CA ARG A 31 -1.85 9.47 8.29
C ARG A 31 -0.73 10.52 8.37
N GLU A 32 0.27 10.31 9.22
CA GLU A 32 1.33 11.28 9.44
C GLU A 32 2.11 11.60 8.15
N ASP A 33 2.60 12.85 8.02
CA ASP A 33 3.41 13.23 6.86
C ASP A 33 4.79 12.59 6.95
N TRP A 34 4.94 11.45 6.29
CA TRP A 34 6.18 10.69 6.28
C TRP A 34 7.38 11.51 5.76
N ARG A 35 7.16 12.48 4.84
CA ARG A 35 8.24 13.31 4.30
C ARG A 35 8.72 14.27 5.38
N HIS A 36 7.81 14.93 6.09
CA HIS A 36 8.15 15.82 7.19
C HIS A 36 8.91 15.06 8.29
N LEU A 37 8.38 13.93 8.73
CA LEU A 37 9.03 13.07 9.73
C LEU A 37 10.44 12.67 9.30
N LYS A 38 10.60 12.22 8.04
CA LYS A 38 11.88 11.70 7.58
C LYS A 38 12.93 12.78 7.30
N PHE A 39 12.53 13.85 6.62
CA PHE A 39 13.48 14.85 6.10
C PHE A 39 13.74 15.99 7.07
N ASP A 40 12.71 16.46 7.78
CA ASP A 40 12.84 17.62 8.67
C ASP A 40 13.16 17.19 10.10
N LEU A 41 12.51 16.13 10.57
CA LEU A 41 12.65 15.65 11.96
C LEU A 41 13.63 14.48 12.10
N HIS A 42 14.07 13.88 10.99
CA HIS A 42 14.93 12.70 10.97
C HIS A 42 14.41 11.50 11.78
N VAL A 43 13.08 11.39 11.89
CA VAL A 43 12.36 10.31 12.56
C VAL A 43 11.94 9.26 11.53
N GLU A 44 11.96 7.99 11.93
CA GLU A 44 11.40 6.91 11.12
C GLU A 44 9.86 7.04 11.04
N PRO A 45 9.27 7.14 9.85
CA PRO A 45 7.82 7.24 9.71
C PRO A 45 7.09 6.01 10.27
N PRO A 46 5.98 6.19 11.00
CA PRO A 46 5.14 5.08 11.48
C PRO A 46 4.75 4.10 10.37
N THR A 47 4.47 4.61 9.17
CA THR A 47 4.08 3.79 8.01
C THR A 47 5.16 2.80 7.56
N TRP A 48 6.44 3.06 7.84
CA TRP A 48 7.52 2.11 7.55
C TRP A 48 7.52 0.95 8.54
N VAL A 49 7.38 1.26 9.83
CA VAL A 49 7.24 0.24 10.89
C VAL A 49 5.98 -0.60 10.67
N LEU A 50 4.86 0.03 10.30
CA LEU A 50 3.64 -0.69 9.94
C LEU A 50 3.86 -1.64 8.75
N ALA A 51 4.61 -1.22 7.73
CA ALA A 51 4.95 -2.10 6.61
C ALA A 51 5.73 -3.34 7.06
N ASP A 52 6.71 -3.18 7.96
CA ASP A 52 7.45 -4.31 8.53
C ASP A 52 6.55 -5.24 9.33
N VAL A 53 5.63 -4.71 10.14
CA VAL A 53 4.64 -5.50 10.88
C VAL A 53 3.75 -6.30 9.93
N VAL A 54 3.23 -5.69 8.86
CA VAL A 54 2.40 -6.37 7.86
C VAL A 54 3.19 -7.49 7.19
N ARG A 55 4.43 -7.23 6.78
CA ARG A 55 5.31 -8.24 6.16
C ARG A 55 5.66 -9.37 7.12
N ALA A 56 5.95 -9.07 8.39
CA ALA A 56 6.27 -10.07 9.41
C ALA A 56 5.09 -10.99 9.72
N ARG A 57 3.85 -10.49 9.65
CA ARG A 57 2.61 -11.30 9.75
C ARG A 57 2.36 -12.17 8.51
N GLY A 58 3.16 -12.00 7.47
CA GLY A 58 3.04 -12.74 6.23
C GLY A 58 1.94 -12.24 5.30
N CYS A 59 1.38 -11.06 5.55
CA CYS A 59 0.33 -10.48 4.74
C CYS A 59 0.84 -10.04 3.36
N THR A 60 -0.03 -10.12 2.36
CA THR A 60 0.27 -9.75 0.96
C THR A 60 0.35 -8.22 0.76
N GLY A 61 -0.22 -7.47 1.69
CA GLY A 61 -0.31 -6.02 1.59
C GLY A 61 -1.29 -5.43 2.57
N LEU A 62 -1.71 -4.19 2.29
CA LEU A 62 -2.69 -3.48 3.12
C LEU A 62 -3.57 -2.54 2.31
N LEU A 63 -4.81 -2.36 2.78
CA LEU A 63 -5.77 -1.39 2.28
C LEU A 63 -5.85 -0.22 3.25
N PHE A 64 -5.88 1.00 2.72
CA PHE A 64 -6.01 2.20 3.53
C PHE A 64 -6.84 3.29 2.84
N PRO A 65 -7.55 4.14 3.59
CA PRO A 65 -8.29 5.25 3.01
C PRO A 65 -7.37 6.22 2.25
N SER A 66 -7.81 6.70 1.10
CA SER A 66 -7.05 7.71 0.35
C SER A 66 -7.08 9.05 1.11
N GLN A 67 -5.92 9.70 1.20
CA GLN A 67 -5.80 11.06 1.72
C GLN A 67 -6.03 12.12 0.64
N ALA A 68 -5.87 11.76 -0.65
CA ALA A 68 -6.00 12.68 -1.78
C ALA A 68 -7.41 12.72 -2.38
N HIS A 69 -8.16 11.62 -2.24
CA HIS A 69 -9.51 11.48 -2.79
C HIS A 69 -10.45 10.94 -1.71
N GLU A 70 -11.38 11.78 -1.25
CA GLU A 70 -12.39 11.37 -0.27
C GLU A 70 -13.20 10.16 -0.76
N GLY A 71 -13.41 9.18 0.12
CA GLY A 71 -14.06 7.91 -0.23
C GLY A 71 -13.19 6.93 -1.04
N GLY A 72 -12.02 7.36 -1.53
CA GLY A 72 -11.07 6.51 -2.22
C GLY A 72 -10.40 5.50 -1.29
N THR A 73 -9.97 4.37 -1.85
CA THR A 73 -9.15 3.36 -1.16
C THR A 73 -7.87 3.14 -1.93
N ASN A 74 -6.75 3.14 -1.21
CA ASN A 74 -5.45 2.78 -1.73
C ASN A 74 -5.10 1.35 -1.31
N LEU A 75 -4.26 0.71 -2.11
CA LEU A 75 -3.78 -0.65 -1.92
C LEU A 75 -2.26 -0.65 -2.03
N VAL A 76 -1.59 -1.18 -1.01
CA VAL A 76 -0.17 -1.59 -1.09
C VAL A 76 -0.13 -3.08 -1.36
N VAL A 77 0.74 -3.50 -2.28
CA VAL A 77 1.01 -4.91 -2.59
C VAL A 77 2.51 -5.16 -2.45
N TYR A 78 2.88 -6.16 -1.65
CA TYR A 78 4.26 -6.63 -1.59
C TYR A 78 4.47 -7.67 -2.69
N SER A 79 5.27 -7.32 -3.70
CA SER A 79 5.44 -8.16 -4.91
C SER A 79 6.07 -9.51 -4.61
N ASP A 80 6.92 -9.60 -3.59
CA ASP A 80 7.49 -10.84 -3.05
C ASP A 80 6.45 -11.74 -2.37
N ARG A 81 5.22 -11.26 -2.16
CA ARG A 81 4.08 -11.98 -1.60
C ARG A 81 2.97 -12.29 -2.60
N LEU A 82 3.20 -12.06 -3.89
CA LEU A 82 2.31 -12.53 -4.96
C LEU A 82 2.51 -14.03 -5.20
N THR A 83 2.23 -14.82 -4.17
CA THR A 83 2.23 -16.28 -4.14
C THR A 83 0.83 -16.78 -3.73
N ASP A 84 0.58 -18.09 -3.78
CA ASP A 84 -0.62 -18.71 -3.18
C ASP A 84 -1.96 -18.05 -3.60
N ASP A 85 -2.28 -18.14 -4.90
CA ASP A 85 -3.44 -17.52 -5.57
C ASP A 85 -3.53 -15.98 -5.54
N ASN A 86 -2.54 -15.29 -4.98
CA ASN A 86 -2.44 -13.84 -5.11
C ASN A 86 -1.89 -13.46 -6.48
N SER A 87 -2.57 -12.56 -7.19
CA SER A 87 -2.15 -12.12 -8.53
C SER A 87 -2.52 -10.68 -8.81
N VAL A 88 -1.66 -10.00 -9.58
CA VAL A 88 -1.95 -8.70 -10.19
C VAL A 88 -1.77 -8.84 -11.69
N THR A 89 -2.83 -8.55 -12.44
CA THR A 89 -2.84 -8.57 -13.91
C THR A 89 -2.99 -7.16 -14.43
N VAL A 90 -2.14 -6.83 -15.41
CA VAL A 90 -2.16 -5.53 -16.08
C VAL A 90 -3.15 -5.54 -17.24
N ASN A 91 -4.04 -4.55 -17.29
CA ASN A 91 -4.94 -4.30 -18.40
C ASN A 91 -4.53 -3.00 -19.09
N ASP A 92 -3.73 -3.12 -20.16
CA ASP A 92 -3.21 -1.99 -20.93
C ASP A 92 -3.38 -2.22 -22.44
N PRO A 93 -4.61 -2.18 -22.97
CA PRO A 93 -4.88 -2.48 -24.39
C PRO A 93 -4.24 -1.48 -25.35
N ASP A 94 -3.95 -0.27 -24.86
CA ASP A 94 -3.39 0.83 -25.64
C ASP A 94 -1.86 0.94 -25.51
N GLY A 95 -1.22 0.09 -24.68
CA GLY A 95 0.23 0.13 -24.46
C GLY A 95 0.73 1.44 -23.82
N GLN A 96 -0.06 2.03 -22.91
CA GLN A 96 0.26 3.30 -22.25
C GLN A 96 1.26 3.15 -21.12
N LEU A 97 1.44 1.94 -20.58
CA LEU A 97 2.40 1.72 -19.52
C LEU A 97 3.84 1.71 -20.04
N PRO A 98 4.77 2.23 -19.25
CA PRO A 98 6.19 2.12 -19.54
C PRO A 98 6.60 0.64 -19.49
N ARG A 99 7.37 0.22 -20.48
CA ARG A 99 7.83 -1.17 -20.60
C ARG A 99 9.06 -1.45 -19.76
N ASP A 100 9.94 -0.46 -19.70
CA ASP A 100 11.20 -0.50 -18.98
C ASP A 100 11.66 0.92 -18.63
N GLN A 101 12.85 1.03 -18.05
CA GLN A 101 13.42 2.31 -17.63
C GLN A 101 13.61 3.30 -18.78
N SER A 102 13.75 2.83 -20.04
CA SER A 102 13.90 3.70 -21.22
C SER A 102 12.60 4.39 -21.64
N SER A 103 11.46 3.92 -21.12
CA SER A 103 10.14 4.49 -21.42
C SER A 103 9.89 5.84 -20.73
N TRP A 104 10.68 6.19 -19.71
CA TRP A 104 10.58 7.45 -19.00
C TRP A 104 11.50 8.49 -19.63
N ALA A 105 10.93 9.59 -20.12
CA ALA A 105 11.73 10.75 -20.52
C ALA A 105 12.45 11.33 -19.28
N ARG A 106 13.72 11.65 -19.45
CA ARG A 106 14.57 12.17 -18.38
C ARG A 106 14.26 13.63 -18.05
#